data_AF-A0A2V8KFJ8-F1
#
_entry.id   AF-A0A2V8KFJ8-F1
#
_cell.length_a   1.000
_cell.length_b   1.000
_cell.length_c   1.000
_cell.angle_alpha   90.00
_cell.angle_beta   90.00
_cell.angle_gamma   90.00
#
_symmetry.space_group_name_H-M   'P 1'
#
loop_
_entity.id
_entity.type
_entity.pdbx_description
1 polymer ?
#
loop_
_entity_poly.entity_id
_entity_poly.type
_entity_poly.pdbx_seq_one_letter_code
_entity_poly.pdbx_strand_id
1 'polypeptide(L)'
;MPKMVIEVPDELVEVGKVMAEHLASLQRTMARLGTGKAVDYAAIEEAMQESAAGTELAGHRAILQRLDIDVPAVVIGGIRYTRVGRCEGAYHTMVGSVSVERSLYRQSGQRGGQPGGKVVDAVSLRAGVAADGWLPRTARAMAHAVQQGTSREAQASAKEFGRLPYSRASFERVAHVVGALAVADHQDIEDVLIDAVEVPEDAHSISISLDRVSVPMEEPRRPPAGRPRKDAPKRRVERNFRMAYCGTVRLHDENGVGGYTIRYGCMPDG
;
A
#
# COMPACT_ATOMS: atom_id res chain seq x y z
N MET A 1 -29.45 3.96 -33.28
CA MET A 1 -28.12 3.48 -32.87
C MET A 1 -28.20 1.97 -32.72
N PRO A 2 -27.22 1.18 -33.20
CA PRO A 2 -27.22 -0.26 -33.00
C PRO A 2 -27.18 -0.57 -31.50
N LYS A 3 -28.10 -1.42 -31.05
CA LYS A 3 -28.20 -1.86 -29.65
C LYS A 3 -27.13 -2.92 -29.41
N MET A 4 -26.03 -2.55 -28.76
CA MET A 4 -25.05 -3.52 -28.28
C MET A 4 -25.61 -4.21 -27.03
N VAL A 5 -25.63 -5.54 -27.03
CA VAL A 5 -26.03 -6.36 -25.88
C VAL A 5 -24.76 -6.99 -25.31
N ILE A 6 -24.55 -6.84 -24.00
CA ILE A 6 -23.45 -7.47 -23.26
C ILE A 6 -24.09 -8.48 -22.31
N GLU A 7 -23.69 -9.74 -22.43
CA GLU A 7 -24.05 -10.78 -21.47
C GLU A 7 -23.11 -10.69 -20.26
N VAL A 8 -23.69 -10.51 -19.07
CA VAL A 8 -22.93 -10.42 -17.81
C VAL A 8 -23.13 -11.73 -17.05
N PRO A 9 -22.05 -12.45 -16.68
CA PRO A 9 -22.16 -13.64 -15.85
C PRO A 9 -22.85 -13.36 -14.52
N ASP A 10 -23.57 -14.34 -13.98
CA ASP A 10 -24.31 -14.21 -12.72
C ASP A 10 -23.43 -13.71 -11.56
N GLU A 11 -22.18 -14.17 -11.50
CA GLU A 11 -21.19 -13.78 -10.49
C GLU A 11 -20.80 -12.29 -10.55
N LEU A 12 -21.06 -11.61 -11.69
CA LEU A 12 -20.69 -10.22 -11.96
C LEU A 12 -21.90 -9.30 -12.12
N VAL A 13 -23.11 -9.74 -11.76
CA VAL A 13 -24.35 -8.94 -11.92
C VAL A 13 -24.22 -7.56 -11.26
N GLU A 14 -23.66 -7.47 -10.07
CA GLU A 14 -23.45 -6.19 -9.38
C GLU A 14 -22.46 -5.29 -10.14
N VAL A 15 -21.42 -5.87 -10.74
CA VAL A 15 -20.48 -5.12 -11.60
C VAL A 15 -21.22 -4.60 -12.84
N GLY A 16 -22.04 -5.45 -13.48
CA GLY A 16 -22.85 -5.09 -14.64
C GLY A 16 -23.82 -3.95 -14.37
N LYS A 17 -24.49 -3.96 -13.20
CA LYS A 17 -25.38 -2.86 -12.76
C LYS A 17 -24.62 -1.54 -12.66
N VAL A 18 -23.47 -1.54 -11.99
CA VAL A 18 -22.65 -0.32 -11.81
C VAL A 18 -22.11 0.19 -13.16
N MET A 19 -21.71 -0.71 -14.07
CA MET A 19 -21.31 -0.32 -15.43
C MET A 19 -22.46 0.31 -16.22
N ALA A 20 -23.68 -0.24 -16.11
CA ALA A 20 -24.86 0.34 -16.76
C ALA A 20 -25.18 1.74 -16.21
N GLU A 21 -25.05 1.93 -14.89
CA GLU A 21 -25.19 3.24 -14.26
C GLU A 21 -24.11 4.24 -14.71
N HIS A 22 -22.87 3.79 -14.86
CA HIS A 22 -21.77 4.61 -15.39
C HIS A 22 -22.09 5.09 -16.82
N LEU A 23 -22.53 4.18 -17.70
CA LEU A 23 -22.93 4.53 -19.06
C LEU A 23 -24.12 5.50 -19.09
N ALA A 24 -25.12 5.29 -18.23
CA ALA A 24 -26.25 6.21 -18.08
C ALA A 24 -25.81 7.58 -17.53
N SER A 25 -24.78 7.63 -16.68
CA SER A 25 -24.17 8.89 -16.22
C SER A 25 -23.53 9.65 -17.38
N LEU A 26 -22.73 8.98 -18.22
CA LEU A 26 -22.12 9.58 -19.41
C LEU A 26 -23.17 10.11 -20.39
N GLN A 27 -24.24 9.36 -20.66
CA GLN A 27 -25.34 9.80 -21.52
C GLN A 27 -26.03 11.07 -20.98
N ARG A 28 -26.26 11.15 -19.66
CA ARG A 28 -26.83 12.34 -19.01
C ARG A 28 -25.91 13.54 -19.14
N THR A 29 -24.59 13.34 -18.98
CA THR A 29 -23.60 14.40 -19.16
C THR A 29 -23.60 14.89 -20.61
N MET A 30 -23.53 13.99 -21.60
CA MET A 30 -23.58 14.34 -23.02
C MET A 30 -24.84 15.15 -23.39
N ALA A 31 -26.00 14.74 -22.89
CA ALA A 31 -27.26 15.43 -23.16
C ALA A 31 -27.29 16.89 -22.64
N ARG A 32 -26.52 17.21 -21.59
CA ARG A 32 -26.45 18.57 -21.02
C ARG A 32 -25.51 19.51 -21.80
N LEU A 33 -24.57 18.96 -22.56
CA LEU A 33 -23.52 19.74 -23.26
C LEU A 33 -24.01 20.43 -24.54
N GLY A 34 -25.19 20.08 -25.06
CA GLY A 34 -25.72 20.60 -26.33
C GLY A 34 -26.15 22.08 -26.35
N THR A 35 -25.83 22.87 -25.31
CA THR A 35 -26.36 24.24 -25.14
C THR A 35 -25.43 25.35 -25.65
N GLY A 36 -24.26 25.01 -26.23
CA GLY A 36 -23.32 25.98 -26.82
C GLY A 36 -22.59 26.88 -25.81
N LYS A 37 -22.76 26.63 -24.50
CA LYS A 37 -22.07 27.35 -23.42
C LYS A 37 -20.71 26.73 -23.13
N ALA A 38 -19.79 27.53 -22.59
CA ALA A 38 -18.55 27.02 -22.01
C ALA A 38 -18.87 26.03 -20.89
N VAL A 39 -18.08 24.97 -20.80
CA VAL A 39 -18.30 23.82 -19.92
C VAL A 39 -17.14 23.76 -18.94
N ASP A 40 -17.46 23.59 -17.66
CA ASP A 40 -16.46 23.21 -16.66
C ASP A 40 -16.09 21.74 -16.85
N TYR A 41 -15.03 21.50 -17.61
CA TYR A 41 -14.59 20.15 -17.93
C TYR A 41 -13.90 19.46 -16.75
N ALA A 42 -13.28 20.22 -15.84
CA ALA A 42 -12.67 19.65 -14.64
C ALA A 42 -13.74 18.96 -13.76
N ALA A 43 -14.90 19.60 -13.59
CA ALA A 43 -16.03 18.98 -12.91
C ALA A 43 -16.56 17.72 -13.62
N ILE A 44 -16.45 17.66 -14.95
CA ILE A 44 -16.82 16.46 -15.73
C ILE A 44 -15.80 15.34 -15.52
N GLU A 45 -14.50 15.66 -15.51
CA GLU A 45 -13.42 14.71 -15.24
C GLU A 45 -13.58 14.11 -13.85
N GLU A 46 -13.82 14.94 -12.82
CA GLU A 46 -14.08 14.48 -11.45
C GLU A 46 -15.30 13.53 -11.38
N ALA A 47 -16.43 13.92 -11.96
CA ALA A 47 -17.65 13.10 -11.95
C ALA A 47 -17.49 11.79 -12.75
N MET A 48 -16.76 11.83 -13.87
CA MET A 48 -16.45 10.65 -14.67
C MET A 48 -15.54 9.69 -13.89
N GLN A 49 -14.54 10.23 -13.21
CA GLN A 49 -13.61 9.46 -12.39
C GLN A 49 -14.30 8.82 -11.18
N GLU A 50 -15.17 9.54 -10.48
CA GLU A 50 -15.97 8.99 -9.37
C GLU A 50 -16.87 7.83 -9.85
N SER A 51 -17.52 8.01 -11.00
CA SER A 51 -18.38 6.97 -11.56
C SER A 51 -17.59 5.74 -12.04
N ALA A 52 -16.42 5.93 -12.64
CA ALA A 52 -15.52 4.84 -13.02
C ALA A 52 -14.94 4.11 -11.79
N ALA A 53 -14.60 4.85 -10.73
CA ALA A 53 -14.13 4.28 -9.47
C ALA A 53 -15.15 3.33 -8.84
N GLY A 54 -16.45 3.61 -8.95
CA GLY A 54 -17.51 2.69 -8.52
C GLY A 54 -17.44 1.34 -9.24
N THR A 55 -17.19 1.36 -10.56
CA THR A 55 -17.02 0.13 -11.36
C THR A 55 -15.77 -0.64 -10.93
N GLU A 56 -14.64 0.06 -10.74
CA GLU A 56 -13.39 -0.55 -10.28
C GLU A 56 -13.56 -1.19 -8.89
N LEU A 57 -14.27 -0.53 -7.96
CA LEU A 57 -14.58 -1.08 -6.63
C LEU A 57 -15.49 -2.32 -6.69
N ALA A 58 -16.50 -2.33 -7.55
CA ALA A 58 -17.37 -3.49 -7.75
C ALA A 58 -16.57 -4.69 -8.28
N GLY A 59 -15.68 -4.46 -9.25
CA GLY A 59 -14.75 -5.47 -9.75
C GLY A 59 -13.81 -6.01 -8.66
N HIS A 60 -13.20 -5.12 -7.86
CA HIS A 60 -12.39 -5.53 -6.72
C HIS A 60 -13.17 -6.37 -5.71
N ARG A 61 -14.43 -6.01 -5.40
CA ARG A 61 -15.30 -6.81 -4.52
C ARG A 61 -15.44 -8.24 -5.04
N ALA A 62 -15.84 -8.38 -6.31
CA ALA A 62 -16.12 -9.68 -6.92
C ALA A 62 -14.87 -10.58 -6.91
N ILE A 63 -13.72 -10.01 -7.29
CA ILE A 63 -12.44 -10.74 -7.31
C ILE A 63 -12.01 -11.15 -5.90
N LEU A 64 -12.06 -10.23 -4.93
CA LEU A 64 -11.67 -10.52 -3.55
C LEU A 64 -12.60 -11.55 -2.90
N GLN A 65 -13.91 -11.48 -3.18
CA GLN A 65 -14.87 -12.47 -2.69
C GLN A 65 -14.53 -13.88 -3.18
N ARG A 66 -14.00 -14.02 -4.40
CA ARG A 66 -13.58 -15.30 -4.97
C ARG A 66 -12.31 -15.88 -4.31
N LEU A 67 -11.54 -15.04 -3.61
CA LEU A 67 -10.39 -15.50 -2.84
C LEU A 67 -10.78 -16.11 -1.49
N ASP A 68 -12.01 -15.88 -1.02
CA ASP A 68 -12.47 -16.46 0.25
C ASP A 68 -12.56 -17.99 0.13
N ILE A 69 -12.26 -18.65 1.24
CA ILE A 69 -12.40 -20.09 1.38
C ILE A 69 -13.29 -20.30 2.58
N ASP A 70 -14.49 -20.82 2.37
CA ASP A 70 -15.47 -21.07 3.43
C ASP A 70 -15.56 -22.57 3.76
N VAL A 71 -14.54 -23.07 4.47
CA VAL A 71 -14.47 -24.48 4.90
C VAL A 71 -14.18 -24.60 6.40
N PRO A 72 -14.48 -25.73 7.06
CA PRO A 72 -14.28 -25.86 8.50
C PRO A 72 -12.82 -25.71 8.97
N ALA A 73 -11.85 -26.10 8.14
CA ALA A 73 -10.43 -26.01 8.45
C ALA A 73 -9.57 -25.88 7.19
N VAL A 74 -8.46 -25.15 7.30
CA VAL A 74 -7.46 -24.96 6.24
C VAL A 74 -6.05 -25.26 6.76
N VAL A 75 -5.11 -25.48 5.85
CA VAL A 75 -3.69 -25.66 6.17
C VAL A 75 -2.91 -24.48 5.61
N ILE A 76 -2.16 -23.77 6.47
CA ILE A 76 -1.36 -22.59 6.11
C ILE A 76 0.06 -22.86 6.60
N GLY A 77 1.04 -22.86 5.70
CA GLY A 77 2.44 -23.15 6.05
C GLY A 77 2.63 -24.49 6.77
N GLY A 78 1.86 -25.52 6.40
CA GLY A 78 1.88 -26.84 7.06
C GLY A 78 1.15 -26.92 8.41
N ILE A 79 0.64 -25.80 8.92
CA ILE A 79 -0.06 -25.72 10.21
C ILE A 79 -1.58 -25.72 9.98
N ARG A 80 -2.33 -26.47 10.79
CA ARG A 80 -3.79 -26.55 10.72
C ARG A 80 -4.45 -25.35 11.42
N TYR A 81 -5.41 -24.75 10.73
CA TYR A 81 -6.26 -23.67 11.24
C TYR A 81 -7.74 -24.08 11.16
N THR A 82 -8.51 -23.71 12.18
CA THR A 82 -9.96 -23.97 12.25
C THR A 82 -10.73 -22.67 12.05
N ARG A 83 -11.85 -22.73 11.32
CA ARG A 83 -12.72 -21.57 11.12
C ARG A 83 -13.35 -21.14 12.44
N VAL A 84 -13.26 -19.86 12.76
CA VAL A 84 -13.81 -19.27 14.00
C VAL A 84 -15.04 -18.39 13.76
N GLY A 85 -15.26 -17.93 12.53
CA GLY A 85 -16.42 -17.13 12.16
C GLY A 85 -16.32 -16.61 10.74
N ARG A 86 -17.38 -15.91 10.33
CA ARG A 86 -17.41 -15.13 9.09
C ARG A 86 -17.79 -13.71 9.45
N CYS A 87 -17.10 -12.74 8.86
CA CYS A 87 -17.40 -11.34 9.07
C CYS A 87 -17.06 -10.53 7.83
N GLU A 88 -17.67 -9.37 7.70
CA GLU A 88 -17.19 -8.38 6.75
C GLU A 88 -15.83 -7.82 7.19
N GLY A 89 -15.01 -7.46 6.21
CA GLY A 89 -13.94 -6.53 6.47
C GLY A 89 -13.51 -5.75 5.25
N ALA A 90 -12.86 -4.62 5.53
CA ALA A 90 -12.46 -3.67 4.53
C ALA A 90 -11.15 -4.09 3.85
N TYR A 91 -11.12 -3.91 2.53
CA TYR A 91 -9.92 -3.94 1.71
C TYR A 91 -9.76 -2.60 1.01
N HIS A 92 -8.53 -2.10 0.96
CA HIS A 92 -8.19 -0.77 0.49
C HIS A 92 -7.49 -0.85 -0.88
N THR A 93 -8.12 -0.26 -1.89
CA THR A 93 -7.71 -0.28 -3.30
C THR A 93 -7.16 1.08 -3.74
N MET A 94 -6.79 1.26 -5.01
CA MET A 94 -6.34 2.56 -5.53
C MET A 94 -7.46 3.60 -5.62
N VAL A 95 -8.73 3.17 -5.65
CA VAL A 95 -9.90 4.04 -5.85
C VAL A 95 -10.78 4.18 -4.61
N GLY A 96 -10.51 3.41 -3.56
CA GLY A 96 -11.31 3.45 -2.34
C GLY A 96 -11.36 2.10 -1.63
N SER A 97 -12.20 2.03 -0.60
CA SER A 97 -12.32 0.82 0.22
C SER A 97 -13.54 0.01 -0.20
N VAL A 98 -13.42 -1.31 -0.12
CA VAL A 98 -14.50 -2.25 -0.39
C VAL A 98 -14.67 -3.21 0.77
N SER A 99 -15.91 -3.49 1.15
CA SER A 99 -16.22 -4.50 2.18
C SER A 99 -16.43 -5.85 1.52
N VAL A 100 -15.81 -6.90 2.05
CA VAL A 100 -15.90 -8.28 1.56
C VAL A 100 -16.19 -9.19 2.75
N GLU A 101 -17.17 -10.07 2.61
CA GLU A 101 -17.45 -11.10 3.61
C GLU A 101 -16.40 -12.20 3.50
N ARG A 102 -15.70 -12.48 4.60
CA ARG A 102 -14.59 -13.43 4.62
C ARG A 102 -14.65 -14.37 5.82
N SER A 103 -14.06 -15.53 5.62
CA SER A 103 -13.92 -16.55 6.64
C SER A 103 -12.66 -16.32 7.47
N LEU A 104 -12.84 -16.31 8.79
CA LEU A 104 -11.80 -16.09 9.78
C LEU A 104 -11.30 -17.43 10.34
N TYR A 105 -9.99 -17.58 10.44
CA TYR A 105 -9.30 -18.80 10.84
C TYR A 105 -8.33 -18.55 11.99
N ARG A 106 -8.28 -19.48 12.94
CA ARG A 106 -7.33 -19.47 14.06
C ARG A 106 -6.58 -20.79 14.10
N GLN A 107 -5.30 -20.76 14.47
CA GLN A 107 -4.49 -21.95 14.62
C GLN A 107 -5.18 -22.95 15.57
N SER A 108 -5.29 -24.21 15.15
CA SER A 108 -5.97 -25.23 15.94
C SER A 108 -5.28 -25.42 17.30
N GLY A 109 -6.06 -25.43 18.39
CA GLY A 109 -5.55 -25.58 19.75
C GLY A 109 -5.17 -24.26 20.46
N GLN A 110 -5.14 -23.13 19.75
CA GLN A 110 -4.81 -21.82 20.33
C GLN A 110 -6.07 -21.05 20.76
N ARG A 111 -5.98 -20.33 21.89
CA ARG A 111 -7.06 -19.46 22.39
C ARG A 111 -6.77 -17.98 22.09
N GLY A 112 -7.83 -17.16 22.10
CA GLY A 112 -7.68 -15.71 21.96
C GLY A 112 -6.78 -15.14 23.06
N GLY A 113 -5.85 -14.25 22.68
CA GLY A 113 -4.87 -13.64 23.59
C GLY A 113 -3.51 -14.36 23.66
N GLN A 114 -3.37 -15.54 23.05
CA GLN A 114 -2.06 -16.19 22.85
C GLN A 114 -1.41 -15.73 21.54
N PRO A 115 -0.07 -15.85 21.38
CA PRO A 115 0.61 -15.50 20.13
C PRO A 115 0.01 -16.21 18.90
N GLY A 116 -0.31 -17.51 19.02
CA GLY A 116 -0.99 -18.28 17.97
C GLY A 116 -2.52 -18.08 17.90
N GLY A 117 -3.07 -17.23 18.77
CA GLY A 117 -4.49 -16.88 18.82
C GLY A 117 -4.91 -15.81 17.81
N LYS A 118 -3.95 -15.18 17.12
CA LYS A 118 -4.22 -14.21 16.06
C LYS A 118 -5.01 -14.88 14.95
N VAL A 119 -6.08 -14.20 14.55
CA VAL A 119 -6.98 -14.68 13.51
C VAL A 119 -6.46 -14.19 12.16
N VAL A 120 -6.52 -15.06 11.16
CA VAL A 120 -6.14 -14.78 9.78
C VAL A 120 -7.33 -15.06 8.86
N ASP A 121 -7.37 -14.41 7.71
CA ASP A 121 -8.38 -14.66 6.69
C ASP A 121 -7.72 -15.08 5.37
N ALA A 122 -8.38 -15.99 4.65
CA ALA A 122 -7.82 -16.57 3.43
C ALA A 122 -7.67 -15.52 2.31
N VAL A 123 -8.57 -14.55 2.25
CA VAL A 123 -8.56 -13.48 1.25
C VAL A 123 -7.27 -12.65 1.38
N SER A 124 -6.94 -12.17 2.58
CA SER A 124 -5.75 -11.35 2.85
C SER A 124 -4.46 -12.10 2.54
N LEU A 125 -4.37 -13.37 2.95
CA LEU A 125 -3.18 -14.20 2.69
C LEU A 125 -2.97 -14.44 1.19
N ARG A 126 -4.03 -14.73 0.44
CA ARG A 126 -3.96 -15.02 -1.00
C ARG A 126 -3.78 -13.77 -1.85
N ALA A 127 -4.32 -12.64 -1.41
CA ALA A 127 -4.19 -11.36 -2.10
C ALA A 127 -2.87 -10.63 -1.78
N GLY A 128 -2.04 -11.15 -0.87
CA GLY A 128 -0.79 -10.51 -0.45
C GLY A 128 -1.03 -9.18 0.27
N VAL A 129 -2.08 -9.11 1.08
CA VAL A 129 -2.51 -7.87 1.75
C VAL A 129 -1.46 -7.41 2.75
N ALA A 130 -1.08 -6.15 2.63
CA ALA A 130 -0.29 -5.45 3.64
C ALA A 130 -1.19 -5.01 4.79
N ALA A 131 -0.82 -5.37 6.02
CA ALA A 131 -1.50 -4.92 7.24
C ALA A 131 -3.02 -5.18 7.24
N ASP A 132 -3.78 -4.24 7.78
CA ASP A 132 -5.24 -4.27 7.92
C ASP A 132 -5.97 -3.97 6.59
N GLY A 133 -5.82 -4.85 5.58
CA GLY A 133 -6.63 -4.77 4.35
C GLY A 133 -6.04 -3.99 3.18
N TRP A 134 -4.80 -3.49 3.26
CA TRP A 134 -4.19 -2.74 2.15
C TRP A 134 -3.72 -3.67 1.03
N LEU A 135 -4.30 -3.53 -0.17
CA LEU A 135 -3.87 -4.33 -1.30
C LEU A 135 -2.42 -3.98 -1.73
N PRO A 136 -1.64 -4.93 -2.26
CA PRO A 136 -0.21 -4.75 -2.51
C PRO A 136 0.11 -3.52 -3.36
N ARG A 137 -0.63 -3.31 -4.46
CA ARG A 137 -0.43 -2.14 -5.35
C ARG A 137 -0.71 -0.82 -4.63
N THR A 138 -1.77 -0.78 -3.82
CA THR A 138 -2.14 0.39 -3.02
C THR A 138 -1.08 0.70 -1.98
N ALA A 139 -0.65 -0.31 -1.23
CA ALA A 139 0.41 -0.17 -0.23
C ALA A 139 1.72 0.32 -0.84
N ARG A 140 2.13 -0.28 -1.97
CA ARG A 140 3.32 0.14 -2.74
C ARG A 140 3.21 1.59 -3.22
N ALA A 141 2.08 1.99 -3.79
CA ALA A 141 1.88 3.36 -4.28
C ALA A 141 1.94 4.39 -3.15
N MET A 142 1.35 4.07 -1.99
CA MET A 142 1.40 4.93 -0.81
C MET A 142 2.82 5.05 -0.24
N ALA A 143 3.53 3.93 -0.13
CA ALA A 143 4.93 3.92 0.30
C ALA A 143 5.83 4.70 -0.66
N HIS A 144 5.64 4.53 -1.97
CA HIS A 144 6.37 5.27 -3.00
C HIS A 144 6.12 6.78 -2.89
N ALA A 145 4.87 7.21 -2.72
CA ALA A 145 4.55 8.64 -2.57
C ALA A 145 5.22 9.26 -1.33
N VAL A 146 5.23 8.52 -0.21
CA VAL A 146 5.90 8.96 1.04
C VAL A 146 7.43 8.91 0.92
N GLN A 147 7.98 8.10 0.01
CA GLN A 147 9.42 8.13 -0.28
C GLN A 147 9.84 9.41 -1.02
N GLN A 148 8.97 9.96 -1.87
CA GLN A 148 9.27 11.16 -2.66
C GLN A 148 9.09 12.47 -1.88
N GLY A 149 8.31 12.46 -0.80
CA GLY A 149 7.99 13.65 -0.02
C GLY A 149 7.22 13.32 1.25
N THR A 150 6.70 14.35 1.93
CA THR A 150 5.96 14.14 3.17
C THR A 150 4.61 13.47 2.92
N SER A 151 4.05 12.80 3.93
CA SER A 151 2.68 12.25 3.87
C SER A 151 1.60 13.29 3.58
N ARG A 152 1.85 14.58 3.88
CA ARG A 152 0.94 15.68 3.55
C ARG A 152 0.94 15.96 2.05
N GLU A 153 2.12 16.03 1.46
CA GLU A 153 2.29 16.22 0.03
C GLU A 153 1.74 15.01 -0.73
N ALA A 154 2.02 13.79 -0.26
CA ALA A 154 1.44 12.57 -0.82
C ALA A 154 -0.10 12.59 -0.83
N GLN A 155 -0.74 13.02 0.27
CA GLN A 155 -2.19 13.18 0.31
C GLN A 155 -2.70 14.27 -0.64
N ALA A 156 -1.98 15.39 -0.74
CA ALA A 156 -2.36 16.49 -1.64
C ALA A 156 -2.28 16.05 -3.12
N SER A 157 -1.20 15.38 -3.51
CA SER A 157 -1.04 14.82 -4.86
C SER A 157 -2.08 13.72 -5.14
N ALA A 158 -2.36 12.86 -4.18
CA ALA A 158 -3.41 11.84 -4.30
C ALA A 158 -4.79 12.46 -4.60
N LYS A 159 -5.12 13.57 -3.92
CA LYS A 159 -6.34 14.33 -4.18
C LYS A 159 -6.35 14.88 -5.61
N GLU A 160 -5.25 15.49 -6.06
CA GLU A 160 -5.13 16.04 -7.42
C GLU A 160 -5.29 14.95 -8.50
N PHE A 161 -4.74 13.77 -8.27
CA PHE A 161 -4.86 12.65 -9.21
C PHE A 161 -6.20 11.87 -9.08
N GLY A 162 -7.03 12.20 -8.09
CA GLY A 162 -8.25 11.47 -7.73
C GLY A 162 -8.02 9.98 -7.44
N ARG A 163 -6.85 9.62 -6.95
CA ARG A 163 -6.46 8.24 -6.60
C ARG A 163 -5.98 8.22 -5.15
N LEU A 164 -6.03 7.05 -4.52
CA LEU A 164 -5.66 6.87 -3.10
C LEU A 164 -6.44 7.85 -2.20
N PRO A 165 -7.79 7.76 -2.13
CA PRO A 165 -8.63 8.69 -1.38
C PRO A 165 -8.55 8.45 0.13
N TYR A 166 -7.34 8.50 0.68
CA TYR A 166 -7.02 8.13 2.05
C TYR A 166 -6.37 9.28 2.80
N SER A 167 -6.55 9.27 4.11
CA SER A 167 -5.98 10.28 4.99
C SER A 167 -4.45 10.24 5.00
N ARG A 168 -3.82 11.39 5.30
CA ARG A 168 -2.40 11.48 5.65
C ARG A 168 -1.95 10.39 6.63
N ALA A 169 -2.75 10.13 7.67
CA ALA A 169 -2.40 9.14 8.68
C ALA A 169 -2.35 7.71 8.12
N SER A 170 -3.16 7.42 7.09
CA SER A 170 -3.06 6.16 6.37
C SER A 170 -1.77 6.07 5.56
N PHE A 171 -1.38 7.14 4.84
CA PHE A 171 -0.09 7.20 4.14
C PHE A 171 1.09 6.91 5.07
N GLU A 172 1.14 7.57 6.23
CA GLU A 172 2.17 7.32 7.25
C GLU A 172 2.18 5.88 7.74
N ARG A 173 1.02 5.34 8.16
CA ARG A 173 0.95 3.99 8.72
C ARG A 173 1.33 2.92 7.70
N VAL A 174 0.80 3.03 6.49
CA VAL A 174 1.03 2.03 5.43
C VAL A 174 2.48 2.05 4.97
N ALA A 175 3.07 3.23 4.79
CA ALA A 175 4.49 3.36 4.45
C ALA A 175 5.39 2.72 5.53
N HIS A 176 5.10 2.96 6.82
CA HIS A 176 5.85 2.30 7.89
C HIS A 176 5.65 0.78 7.94
N VAL A 177 4.44 0.27 7.65
CA VAL A 177 4.24 -1.18 7.59
C VAL A 177 5.02 -1.79 6.44
N VAL A 178 4.98 -1.18 5.25
CA VAL A 178 5.76 -1.64 4.10
C VAL A 178 7.26 -1.59 4.42
N GLY A 179 7.74 -0.52 5.06
CA GLY A 179 9.11 -0.42 5.52
C GLY A 179 9.49 -1.51 6.53
N ALA A 180 8.61 -1.81 7.50
CA ALA A 180 8.83 -2.87 8.47
C ALA A 180 8.89 -4.26 7.85
N LEU A 181 8.05 -4.54 6.84
CA LEU A 181 8.10 -5.78 6.06
C LEU A 181 9.41 -5.87 5.27
N ALA A 182 9.82 -4.79 4.62
CA ALA A 182 11.08 -4.73 3.89
C ALA A 182 12.30 -4.95 4.81
N VAL A 183 12.27 -4.42 6.04
CA VAL A 183 13.34 -4.65 7.03
C VAL A 183 13.31 -6.09 7.56
N ALA A 184 12.13 -6.65 7.83
CA ALA A 184 12.02 -8.01 8.36
C ALA A 184 12.58 -9.06 7.39
N ASP A 185 12.36 -8.84 6.09
CA ASP A 185 12.77 -9.77 5.03
C ASP A 185 13.97 -9.23 4.22
N HIS A 186 14.74 -8.28 4.77
CA HIS A 186 15.75 -7.54 4.00
C HIS A 186 16.81 -8.46 3.37
N GLN A 187 17.21 -9.54 4.06
CA GLN A 187 18.23 -10.47 3.58
C GLN A 187 17.75 -11.20 2.33
N ASP A 188 16.57 -11.82 2.41
CA ASP A 188 15.98 -12.54 1.29
C ASP A 188 15.69 -11.59 0.10
N ILE A 189 15.24 -10.36 0.39
CA ILE A 189 15.01 -9.33 -0.63
C ILE A 189 16.32 -8.92 -1.30
N GLU A 190 17.37 -8.64 -0.52
CA GLU A 190 18.68 -8.24 -1.04
C GLU A 190 19.32 -9.35 -1.85
N ASP A 191 19.27 -10.61 -1.40
CA ASP A 191 19.81 -11.76 -2.14
C ASP A 191 19.12 -11.91 -3.50
N VAL A 192 17.78 -11.87 -3.54
CA VAL A 192 17.04 -11.94 -4.80
C VAL A 192 17.33 -10.74 -5.70
N LEU A 193 17.50 -9.54 -5.14
CA LEU A 193 17.84 -8.35 -5.92
C LEU A 193 19.26 -8.46 -6.48
N ILE A 194 20.23 -8.93 -5.70
CA ILE A 194 21.63 -9.11 -6.10
C ILE A 194 21.73 -10.17 -7.20
N ASP A 195 21.04 -11.30 -7.05
CA ASP A 195 20.98 -12.36 -8.08
C ASP A 195 20.40 -11.85 -9.41
N ALA A 196 19.54 -10.84 -9.36
CA ALA A 196 18.98 -10.20 -10.55
C ALA A 196 19.85 -9.08 -11.13
N VAL A 197 20.94 -8.67 -10.47
CA VAL A 197 21.85 -7.65 -11.01
C VAL A 197 22.74 -8.26 -12.10
N GLU A 198 22.53 -7.83 -13.33
CA GLU A 198 23.46 -8.09 -14.43
C GLU A 198 24.61 -7.08 -14.39
N VAL A 199 25.85 -7.59 -14.23
CA VAL A 199 27.05 -6.77 -14.31
C VAL A 199 27.37 -6.53 -15.80
N PRO A 200 27.46 -5.27 -16.26
CA PRO A 200 27.81 -4.96 -17.64
C PRO A 200 29.15 -5.58 -18.06
N GLU A 201 29.25 -6.09 -19.30
CA GLU A 201 30.48 -6.73 -19.80
C GLU A 201 31.69 -5.80 -19.85
N ASP A 202 31.45 -4.50 -20.02
CA ASP A 202 32.47 -3.45 -20.04
C ASP A 202 32.91 -3.00 -18.64
N ALA A 203 32.29 -3.49 -17.56
CA ALA A 203 32.65 -3.14 -16.20
C ALA A 203 34.06 -3.65 -15.84
N HIS A 204 34.99 -2.72 -15.64
CA HIS A 204 36.40 -2.98 -15.39
C HIS A 204 36.83 -2.72 -13.95
N SER A 205 36.16 -1.79 -13.25
CA SER A 205 36.50 -1.46 -11.87
C SER A 205 35.28 -1.02 -11.04
N ILE A 206 35.42 -1.12 -9.72
CA ILE A 206 34.39 -0.75 -8.75
C ILE A 206 34.93 0.36 -7.86
N SER A 207 34.16 1.43 -7.68
CA SER A 207 34.40 2.42 -6.64
C SER A 207 33.31 2.33 -5.58
N ILE A 208 33.72 2.35 -4.32
CA ILE A 208 32.81 2.38 -3.17
C ILE A 208 33.05 3.69 -2.42
N SER A 209 31.97 4.44 -2.18
CA SER A 209 32.00 5.61 -1.31
C SER A 209 31.12 5.35 -0.09
N LEU A 210 31.64 5.65 1.10
CA LEU A 210 30.90 5.58 2.35
C LEU A 210 30.98 6.95 3.02
N ASP A 211 29.83 7.52 3.33
CA ASP A 211 29.71 8.81 4.00
C ASP A 211 28.63 8.76 5.09
N ARG A 212 28.49 9.84 5.85
CA ARG A 212 27.47 9.98 6.88
C ARG A 212 26.86 11.37 6.86
N VAL A 213 25.55 11.42 7.07
CA VAL A 213 24.79 12.65 7.16
C VAL A 213 24.18 12.79 8.54
N SER A 214 24.27 13.99 9.11
CA SER A 214 23.65 14.33 10.38
C SER A 214 22.14 14.50 10.21
N VAL A 215 21.35 13.60 10.80
CA VAL A 215 19.88 13.61 10.75
C VAL A 215 19.28 13.87 12.14
N PRO A 216 18.25 14.71 12.26
CA PRO A 216 17.56 14.92 13.53
C PRO A 216 16.67 13.73 13.87
N MET A 217 16.90 13.10 15.02
CA MET A 217 16.13 11.94 15.50
C MET A 217 15.42 12.26 16.81
N GLU A 218 14.18 11.78 16.95
CA GLU A 218 13.40 11.90 18.19
C GLU A 218 13.76 10.76 19.15
N GLU A 219 14.38 11.12 20.27
CA GLU A 219 14.82 10.17 21.30
C GLU A 219 14.00 10.34 22.60
N PRO A 220 13.75 9.27 23.36
CA PRO A 220 13.05 9.37 24.64
C PRO A 220 13.80 10.28 25.61
N ARG A 221 13.15 11.38 26.03
CA ARG A 221 13.71 12.28 27.03
C ARG A 221 13.35 11.80 28.44
N ARG A 222 14.37 11.58 29.27
CA ARG A 222 14.18 11.19 30.68
C ARG A 222 13.33 12.24 31.42
N PRO A 223 12.34 11.82 32.22
CA PRO A 223 11.54 12.75 33.00
C PRO A 223 12.41 13.44 34.06
N PRO A 224 12.15 14.72 34.36
CA PRO A 224 12.79 15.37 35.51
C PRO A 224 12.37 14.65 36.80
N ALA A 225 13.23 14.70 37.83
CA ALA A 225 12.92 14.13 39.13
C ALA A 225 11.65 14.79 39.73
N GLY A 226 10.76 13.97 40.30
CA GLY A 226 9.52 14.42 40.95
C GLY A 226 8.23 14.00 40.23
N ARG A 227 7.09 14.43 40.78
CA ARG A 227 5.76 14.09 40.26
C ARG A 227 5.51 14.82 38.92
N PRO A 228 5.08 14.13 37.84
CA PRO A 228 4.70 14.78 36.61
C PRO A 228 3.59 15.82 36.83
N ARG A 229 3.71 16.99 36.19
CA ARG A 229 2.61 17.96 36.13
C ARG A 229 1.40 17.34 35.44
N LYS A 230 0.19 17.80 35.80
CA LYS A 230 -1.09 17.33 35.24
C LYS A 230 -1.12 17.41 33.71
N ASP A 231 -0.47 18.43 33.13
CA ASP A 231 -0.43 18.68 31.69
C ASP A 231 0.92 18.28 31.06
N ALA A 232 1.64 17.35 31.69
CA ALA A 232 2.87 16.82 31.14
C ALA A 232 2.63 16.16 29.76
N PRO A 233 3.52 16.38 28.77
CA PRO A 233 3.45 15.66 27.50
C PRO A 233 3.47 14.15 27.75
N LYS A 234 2.54 13.42 27.13
CA LYS A 234 2.42 11.96 27.24
C LYS A 234 3.65 11.24 26.68
N ARG A 235 4.27 11.80 25.64
CA ARG A 235 5.54 11.33 25.06
C ARG A 235 6.55 12.47 25.14
N ARG A 236 7.55 12.33 26.01
CA ARG A 236 8.66 13.30 26.11
C ARG A 236 9.76 12.85 25.17
N VAL A 237 10.06 13.69 24.19
CA VAL A 237 11.15 13.46 23.25
C VAL A 237 12.13 14.62 23.30
N GLU A 238 13.37 14.34 22.99
CA GLU A 238 14.39 15.32 22.62
C GLU A 238 14.84 15.04 21.19
N ARG A 239 15.30 16.07 20.48
CA ARG A 239 15.80 15.93 19.12
C ARG A 239 17.32 15.98 19.15
N ASN A 240 17.94 14.83 18.95
CA ASN A 240 19.38 14.68 18.89
C ASN A 240 19.78 14.43 17.45
N PHE A 241 20.90 15.02 17.03
CA PHE A 241 21.44 14.81 15.69
C PHE A 241 22.31 13.55 15.71
N ARG A 242 21.94 12.56 14.90
CA ARG A 242 22.63 11.27 14.76
C ARG A 242 23.16 11.09 13.35
N MET A 243 24.19 10.26 13.21
CA MET A 243 24.84 10.03 11.92
C MET A 243 24.19 8.85 11.20
N ALA A 244 23.36 9.15 10.20
CA ALA A 244 22.87 8.15 9.26
C ALA A 244 23.97 7.88 8.23
N TYR A 245 24.19 6.63 7.86
CA TYR A 245 25.21 6.23 6.91
C TYR A 245 24.61 6.18 5.51
N CYS A 246 25.39 6.60 4.52
CA CYS A 246 25.07 6.39 3.11
C CYS A 246 26.26 5.75 2.41
N GLY A 247 25.95 4.86 1.47
CA GLY A 247 26.95 4.15 0.68
C GLY A 247 26.58 4.22 -0.79
N THR A 248 27.58 4.29 -1.66
CA THR A 248 27.38 4.12 -3.10
C THR A 248 28.38 3.13 -3.65
N VAL A 249 27.89 2.22 -4.49
CA VAL A 249 28.72 1.29 -5.25
C VAL A 249 28.53 1.65 -6.72
N ARG A 250 29.63 1.97 -7.41
CA ARG A 250 29.60 2.35 -8.82
C ARG A 250 30.54 1.48 -9.64
N LEU A 251 30.03 0.99 -10.76
CA LEU A 251 30.79 0.25 -11.77
C LEU A 251 31.29 1.22 -12.83
N HIS A 252 32.56 1.07 -13.22
CA HIS A 252 33.22 1.88 -14.24
C HIS A 252 33.77 1.02 -15.36
N ASP A 253 33.78 1.58 -16.57
CA ASP A 253 34.41 0.98 -17.73
C ASP A 253 35.96 1.04 -17.69
N GLU A 254 36.62 0.58 -18.74
CA GLU A 254 38.08 0.62 -18.89
C GLU A 254 38.67 2.04 -18.83
N ASN A 255 37.86 3.06 -19.16
CA ASN A 255 38.26 4.47 -19.18
C ASN A 255 37.96 5.18 -17.85
N GLY A 256 37.40 4.46 -16.85
CA GLY A 256 36.97 5.04 -15.58
C GLY A 256 35.67 5.83 -15.67
N VAL A 257 34.89 5.67 -16.74
CA VAL A 257 33.57 6.29 -16.88
C VAL A 257 32.54 5.40 -16.20
N GLY A 258 31.84 5.96 -15.22
CA GLY A 258 30.86 5.21 -14.45
C GLY A 258 29.49 5.14 -15.12
N GLY A 259 28.94 3.94 -15.31
CA GLY A 259 27.63 3.72 -15.94
C GLY A 259 26.51 3.33 -14.96
N TYR A 260 26.80 2.44 -14.01
CA TYR A 260 25.81 1.86 -13.09
C TYR A 260 26.12 2.20 -11.64
N THR A 261 25.12 2.66 -10.86
CA THR A 261 25.30 3.06 -9.45
C THR A 261 24.19 2.51 -8.57
N ILE A 262 24.59 1.78 -7.54
CA ILE A 262 23.74 1.34 -6.43
C ILE A 262 23.92 2.31 -5.26
N ARG A 263 22.83 2.67 -4.60
CA ARG A 263 22.81 3.59 -3.46
C ARG A 263 22.21 2.89 -2.24
N TYR A 264 22.92 2.97 -1.13
CA TYR A 264 22.55 2.42 0.16
C TYR A 264 22.34 3.56 1.17
N GLY A 265 21.41 3.34 2.09
CA GLY A 265 21.17 4.22 3.23
C GLY A 265 20.83 3.39 4.46
N CYS A 266 21.46 3.69 5.58
CA CYS A 266 21.22 3.02 6.84
C CYS A 266 21.01 4.07 7.95
N MET A 267 19.91 3.93 8.69
CA MET A 267 19.68 4.76 9.87
C MET A 267 20.68 4.41 10.98
N PRO A 268 20.93 5.29 11.96
CA PRO A 268 21.96 5.06 12.98
C PRO A 268 21.75 3.80 13.84
N ASP A 269 20.50 3.34 13.96
CA ASP A 269 20.11 2.12 14.68
C ASP A 269 19.85 0.92 13.73
N GLY A 270 20.13 1.10 12.43
CA GLY A 270 19.92 0.10 11.38
C GLY A 270 21.07 -0.89 11.24
#